data_AF-A0A6C0QR02-F1
#
_entry.id   AF-A0A6C0QR02-F1
#
_cell.length_a   1.000
_cell.length_b   1.000
_cell.length_c   1.000
_cell.angle_alpha   90.00
_cell.angle_beta   90.00
_cell.angle_gamma   90.00
#
_symmetry.space_group_name_H-M   'P 1'
#
loop_
_entity.id
_entity.type
_entity.pdbx_description
1 polymer ?
#
loop_
_entity_poly.entity_id
_entity_poly.type
_entity_poly.pdbx_seq_one_letter_code
_entity_poly.pdbx_strand_id
1 'polypeptide(L)'
;MDVTQYIHDIKAYRQQAEQFDDDSPGGLIRKIQLLTQAHTLMGRVSAYMDGQYKRIYASRKNTFAAVKAANTKDKITTAELAIMELREQEAEAYEKMQFWRNEFTSLTEHLHELRLRLRIDLNMGGGGT
;
A
#
# COMPACT_ATOMS: atom_id res chain seq x y z
N MET A 1 12.87 5.38 -8.96
CA MET A 1 12.01 4.28 -8.45
C MET A 1 10.73 4.36 -9.24
N ASP A 2 10.40 3.32 -10.00
CA ASP A 2 9.17 3.29 -10.81
C ASP A 2 8.06 2.56 -10.04
N VAL A 3 7.22 3.34 -9.37
CA VAL A 3 6.09 2.83 -8.59
C VAL A 3 5.01 2.24 -9.51
N THR A 4 4.86 2.76 -10.72
CA THR A 4 3.89 2.26 -11.69
C THR A 4 4.24 0.82 -12.09
N GLN A 5 5.53 0.56 -12.33
CA GLN A 5 6.00 -0.79 -12.60
C GLN A 5 5.74 -1.73 -11.41
N TYR A 6 6.01 -1.31 -10.18
CA TYR A 6 5.71 -2.13 -9.00
C TYR A 6 4.22 -2.46 -8.88
N ILE A 7 3.33 -1.50 -9.14
CA ILE A 7 1.87 -1.73 -9.11
C ILE A 7 1.46 -2.74 -10.18
N HIS A 8 2.04 -2.65 -11.38
CA HIS A 8 1.82 -3.61 -12.45
C HIS A 8 2.28 -5.01 -12.04
N ASP A 9 3.49 -5.14 -11.50
CA ASP A 9 4.07 -6.41 -11.09
C ASP A 9 3.30 -7.05 -9.93
N ILE A 10 2.82 -6.25 -8.96
CA ILE A 10 1.93 -6.73 -7.88
C ILE A 10 0.68 -7.37 -8.48
N LYS A 11 0.04 -6.72 -9.45
CA LYS A 11 -1.15 -7.27 -10.12
C LYS A 11 -0.82 -8.57 -10.85
N ALA A 12 0.29 -8.61 -11.57
CA ALA A 12 0.73 -9.79 -12.29
C ALA A 12 1.00 -10.98 -11.35
N TYR A 13 1.69 -10.76 -10.22
CA TYR A 13 1.95 -11.80 -9.23
C TYR A 13 0.66 -12.30 -8.57
N ARG A 14 -0.28 -11.42 -8.22
CA ARG A 14 -1.58 -11.83 -7.68
C ARG A 14 -2.36 -12.66 -8.69
N GLN A 15 -2.41 -12.23 -9.95
CA GLN A 15 -3.10 -12.97 -11.00
C GLN A 15 -2.49 -14.36 -11.25
N GLN A 16 -1.16 -14.47 -11.22
CA GLN A 16 -0.48 -15.76 -11.31
C GLN A 16 -0.77 -16.64 -10.09
N ALA A 17 -0.85 -16.05 -8.89
CA ALA A 17 -1.13 -16.77 -7.66
C ALA A 17 -2.52 -17.43 -7.67
N GLU A 18 -3.52 -16.79 -8.29
CA GLU A 18 -4.87 -17.36 -8.47
C GLU A 18 -4.92 -18.57 -9.42
N GLN A 19 -3.85 -18.84 -10.19
CA GLN A 19 -3.79 -20.01 -11.07
C GLN A 19 -3.38 -21.30 -10.33
N PHE A 20 -2.89 -21.17 -9.10
CA PHE A 20 -2.48 -22.31 -8.28
C PHE A 20 -3.63 -22.75 -7.37
N ASP A 21 -3.83 -24.07 -7.33
CA ASP A 21 -4.78 -24.72 -6.44
C ASP A 21 -4.30 -24.65 -4.97
N ASP A 22 -5.25 -24.39 -4.07
CA ASP A 22 -5.01 -24.30 -2.63
C ASP A 22 -5.15 -25.66 -1.94
N ASP A 23 -5.62 -26.70 -2.65
CA ASP A 23 -5.88 -28.03 -2.09
C ASP A 23 -4.68 -28.98 -2.19
N SER A 24 -3.60 -28.57 -2.86
CA SER A 24 -2.35 -29.30 -2.89
C SER A 24 -1.21 -28.53 -2.18
N PRO A 25 -0.34 -29.21 -1.40
CA PRO A 25 0.80 -28.56 -0.77
C PRO A 25 1.74 -27.86 -1.79
N GLY A 26 1.89 -28.45 -2.98
CA GLY A 26 2.68 -27.87 -4.07
C GLY A 26 2.10 -26.56 -4.61
N GLY A 27 0.77 -26.51 -4.81
CA GLY A 27 0.06 -25.32 -5.24
C GLY A 27 0.13 -24.20 -4.19
N LEU A 28 -0.12 -24.53 -2.92
CA LEU A 28 0.01 -23.59 -1.80
C LEU A 28 1.41 -22.97 -1.71
N ILE A 29 2.47 -23.77 -1.87
CA ILE A 29 3.85 -23.26 -1.86
C ILE A 29 4.06 -22.22 -2.97
N ARG A 30 3.60 -22.51 -4.19
CA ARG A 30 3.74 -21.58 -5.33
C ARG A 30 2.94 -20.30 -5.12
N LYS A 31 1.70 -20.42 -4.61
CA LYS A 31 0.87 -19.27 -4.27
C LYS A 31 1.55 -18.38 -3.22
N ILE A 32 2.07 -18.97 -2.13
CA ILE A 32 2.80 -18.25 -1.08
C ILE A 32 4.03 -17.54 -1.66
N GLN A 33 4.78 -18.17 -2.56
CA GLN A 33 5.96 -17.54 -3.19
C GLN A 33 5.58 -16.28 -3.99
N LEU A 34 4.57 -16.39 -4.85
CA LEU A 34 4.09 -15.26 -5.68
C LEU A 34 3.51 -14.13 -4.83
N LEU A 35 2.68 -14.47 -3.85
CA LEU A 35 2.10 -13.49 -2.93
C LEU A 35 3.16 -12.82 -2.04
N THR A 36 4.23 -13.53 -1.69
CA THR A 36 5.38 -12.94 -0.96
C THR A 36 6.15 -11.94 -1.83
N GLN A 37 6.30 -12.20 -3.14
CA GLN A 37 6.88 -11.24 -4.09
C GLN A 37 6.00 -10.00 -4.23
N ALA A 38 4.68 -10.19 -4.37
CA ALA A 38 3.71 -9.10 -4.40
C ALA A 38 3.77 -8.26 -3.10
N HIS A 39 3.82 -8.91 -1.94
CA HIS A 39 3.89 -8.26 -0.62
C HIS A 39 5.14 -7.38 -0.47
N THR A 40 6.29 -7.85 -0.94
CA THR A 40 7.55 -7.08 -0.92
C THR A 40 7.44 -5.79 -1.74
N LEU A 41 6.88 -5.88 -2.95
CA LEU A 41 6.66 -4.71 -3.79
C LEU A 41 5.60 -3.77 -3.20
N MET A 42 4.55 -4.34 -2.62
CA MET A 42 3.49 -3.58 -1.95
C MET A 42 4.03 -2.74 -0.79
N GLY A 43 4.99 -3.26 -0.03
CA GLY A 43 5.69 -2.49 1.00
C GLY A 43 6.42 -1.25 0.44
N ARG A 44 7.04 -1.36 -0.75
CA ARG A 44 7.69 -0.24 -1.43
C ARG A 44 6.67 0.79 -1.92
N VAL A 45 5.55 0.34 -2.48
CA VAL A 45 4.47 1.23 -2.93
C VAL A 45 3.85 1.96 -1.74
N SER A 46 3.56 1.26 -0.64
CA SER A 46 3.02 1.85 0.59
C SER A 46 3.94 2.95 1.15
N ALA A 47 5.25 2.68 1.24
CA ALA A 47 6.23 3.68 1.69
C ALA A 47 6.30 4.91 0.76
N TYR A 48 6.18 4.71 -0.56
CA TYR A 48 6.14 5.80 -1.52
C TYR A 48 4.88 6.68 -1.32
N MET A 49 3.72 6.06 -1.15
CA MET A 49 2.45 6.80 -0.98
C MET A 49 2.44 7.60 0.33
N ASP A 50 2.98 7.05 1.42
CA ASP A 50 3.20 7.79 2.68
C ASP A 50 4.11 9.01 2.46
N GLY A 51 5.19 8.84 1.71
CA GLY A 51 6.08 9.94 1.33
C GLY A 51 5.39 11.03 0.50
N GLN A 52 4.53 10.65 -0.46
CA GLN A 52 3.79 11.61 -1.27
C GLN A 52 2.78 12.40 -0.44
N TYR A 53 2.00 11.73 0.40
CA TYR A 53 1.08 12.38 1.33
C TYR A 53 1.81 13.41 2.22
N LYS A 54 2.94 13.02 2.84
CA LYS A 54 3.72 13.91 3.70
C LYS A 54 4.28 15.13 2.98
N ARG A 55 4.70 14.98 1.71
CA ARG A 55 5.18 16.11 0.89
C ARG A 55 4.06 17.11 0.59
N ILE A 56 2.88 16.62 0.20
CA ILE A 56 1.74 17.49 -0.11
C ILE A 56 1.25 18.18 1.17
N TYR A 57 1.16 17.45 2.29
CA TYR A 57 0.85 18.02 3.60
C TYR A 57 1.82 19.14 3.98
N ALA A 58 3.14 18.92 3.83
CA ALA A 58 4.15 19.93 4.11
C ALA A 58 4.02 21.14 3.17
N SER A 59 3.81 20.90 1.87
CA SER A 59 3.59 21.95 0.87
C SER A 59 2.40 22.83 1.26
N ARG A 60 1.26 22.22 1.60
CA ARG A 60 0.06 22.93 2.05
C ARG A 60 0.34 23.81 3.27
N LYS A 61 1.02 23.27 4.29
CA LYS A 61 1.36 24.02 5.51
C LYS A 61 2.30 25.18 5.22
N ASN A 62 3.30 24.97 4.37
CA ASN A 62 4.26 25.99 4.00
C ASN A 62 3.59 27.10 3.18
N THR A 63 2.76 26.76 2.19
CA THR A 63 2.02 27.71 1.38
C THR A 63 1.08 28.55 2.24
N PHE A 64 0.31 27.91 3.13
CA PHE A 64 -0.56 28.63 4.06
C PHE A 64 0.23 29.64 4.90
N ALA A 65 1.34 29.21 5.51
CA ALA A 65 2.15 30.05 6.36
C ALA A 65 2.78 31.22 5.58
N ALA A 66 3.32 30.95 4.39
CA ALA A 66 3.94 31.96 3.53
C ALA A 66 2.92 33.02 3.08
N VAL A 67 1.75 32.60 2.59
CA VAL A 67 0.69 33.52 2.14
C VAL A 67 0.16 34.33 3.33
N LYS A 68 -0.06 33.69 4.48
CA LYS A 68 -0.49 34.39 5.70
C LYS A 68 0.53 35.43 6.16
N ALA A 69 1.83 35.13 6.08
CA ALA A 69 2.88 36.05 6.49
C ALA A 69 3.03 37.25 5.53
N ALA A 70 2.89 37.01 4.23
CA ALA A 70 3.03 38.04 3.19
C ALA A 70 1.86 39.03 3.14
N ASN A 71 0.67 38.64 3.61
CA ASN A 71 -0.51 39.50 3.58
C ASN A 71 -0.63 40.35 4.86
N THR A 72 -1.04 41.61 4.70
CA THR A 72 -1.24 42.57 5.81
C THR A 72 -2.69 42.68 6.24
N LYS A 73 -3.64 42.51 5.30
CA LYS A 73 -5.09 42.50 5.52
C LYS A 73 -5.68 41.14 5.10
N ASP A 74 -6.72 40.68 5.78
CA ASP A 74 -7.47 39.44 5.47
C ASP A 74 -6.60 38.16 5.31
N LYS A 75 -5.53 38.08 6.11
CA LYS A 75 -4.45 37.10 6.00
C LYS A 75 -4.91 35.65 5.96
N ILE A 76 -5.92 35.31 6.76
CA ILE A 76 -6.43 33.95 6.91
C ILE A 76 -7.21 33.55 5.66
N THR A 77 -8.16 34.38 5.23
CA THR A 77 -9.00 34.11 4.05
C THR A 77 -8.13 33.93 2.80
N THR A 78 -7.16 34.82 2.58
CA THR A 78 -6.25 34.72 1.44
C THR A 78 -5.41 33.45 1.49
N ALA A 79 -4.91 33.08 2.68
CA ALA A 79 -4.13 31.85 2.85
C ALA A 79 -4.96 30.57 2.67
N GLU A 80 -6.22 30.57 3.12
CA GLU A 80 -7.17 29.45 2.93
C GLU A 80 -7.50 29.24 1.45
N LEU A 81 -7.77 30.32 0.71
CA LEU A 81 -8.01 30.25 -0.73
C LEU A 81 -6.79 29.70 -1.48
N ALA A 82 -5.58 30.11 -1.09
CA ALA A 82 -4.34 29.69 -1.73
C ALA A 82 -4.00 28.21 -1.53
N ILE A 83 -4.59 27.54 -0.53
CA ILE A 83 -4.34 26.11 -0.26
C ILE A 83 -5.47 25.19 -0.67
N MET A 84 -6.52 25.70 -1.32
CA MET A 84 -7.73 24.94 -1.63
C MET A 84 -7.41 23.70 -2.47
N GLU A 85 -6.68 23.88 -3.58
CA GLU A 85 -6.25 22.78 -4.44
C GLU A 85 -5.28 21.82 -3.71
N LEU A 86 -4.37 22.36 -2.89
CA LEU A 86 -3.45 21.53 -2.09
C LEU A 86 -4.18 20.66 -1.06
N ARG A 87 -5.37 21.06 -0.59
CA ARG A 87 -6.20 20.23 0.29
C ARG A 87 -6.83 19.06 -0.46
N GLU A 88 -7.28 19.27 -1.69
CA GLU A 88 -7.82 18.21 -2.54
C GLU A 88 -6.72 17.18 -2.88
N GLN A 89 -5.55 17.67 -3.31
CA GLN A 89 -4.39 16.82 -3.56
C GLN A 89 -3.93 16.06 -2.31
N GLU A 90 -3.97 16.69 -1.13
CA GLU A 90 -3.65 16.03 0.13
C GLU A 90 -4.63 14.90 0.42
N ALA A 91 -5.93 15.13 0.22
CA ALA A 91 -6.98 14.15 0.46
C ALA A 91 -6.82 12.93 -0.46
N GLU A 92 -6.56 13.12 -1.75
CA GLU A 92 -6.29 12.03 -2.68
C GLU A 92 -5.04 11.22 -2.29
N ALA A 93 -3.96 11.91 -1.90
CA ALA A 93 -2.73 11.25 -1.49
C ALA A 93 -2.92 10.45 -0.20
N TYR A 94 -3.72 10.98 0.73
CA TYR A 94 -4.10 10.29 1.95
C TYR A 94 -4.91 9.03 1.66
N GLU A 95 -5.90 9.10 0.76
CA GLU A 95 -6.69 7.94 0.33
C GLU A 95 -5.78 6.86 -0.25
N LYS A 96 -4.91 7.22 -1.20
CA LYS A 96 -3.95 6.28 -1.82
C LYS A 96 -3.04 5.65 -0.76
N MET A 97 -2.53 6.43 0.18
CA MET A 97 -1.71 5.92 1.29
C MET A 97 -2.47 4.89 2.13
N GLN A 98 -3.71 5.19 2.53
CA GLN A 98 -4.51 4.28 3.34
C GLN A 98 -4.87 3.01 2.57
N PHE A 99 -5.23 3.13 1.29
CA PHE A 99 -5.48 2.00 0.42
C PHE A 99 -4.32 1.00 0.43
N TRP A 100 -3.10 1.47 0.14
CA TRP A 100 -1.93 0.58 0.08
C TRP A 100 -1.51 0.03 1.44
N ARG A 101 -1.76 0.76 2.53
CA ARG A 101 -1.54 0.28 3.89
C ARG A 101 -2.51 -0.86 4.26
N ASN A 102 -3.77 -0.71 3.91
CA ASN A 102 -4.80 -1.71 4.15
C ASN A 102 -4.54 -2.97 3.31
N GLU A 103 -4.22 -2.83 2.02
CA GLU A 103 -3.85 -3.95 1.16
C GLU A 103 -2.63 -4.71 1.69
N PHE A 104 -1.59 -3.98 2.15
CA PHE A 104 -0.40 -4.59 2.72
C PHE A 104 -0.73 -5.42 3.98
N THR A 105 -1.60 -4.88 4.84
CA THR A 105 -2.03 -5.54 6.07
C THR A 105 -2.85 -6.78 5.75
N SER A 106 -3.83 -6.67 4.86
CA SER A 106 -4.67 -7.79 4.41
C SER A 106 -3.84 -8.92 3.80
N LEU A 107 -2.89 -8.61 2.93
CA LEU A 107 -2.03 -9.61 2.32
C LEU A 107 -1.08 -10.28 3.33
N THR A 108 -0.68 -9.55 4.40
CA THR A 108 0.12 -10.12 5.49
C THR A 108 -0.65 -11.21 6.23
N GLU A 109 -1.90 -10.92 6.60
CA GLU A 109 -2.78 -11.88 7.28
C GLU A 109 -3.09 -13.08 6.38
N HIS A 110 -3.38 -12.84 5.10
CA HIS A 110 -3.63 -13.93 4.16
C HIS A 110 -2.39 -14.84 3.96
N LEU A 111 -1.18 -14.25 3.87
CA LEU A 111 0.05 -15.05 3.84
C LEU A 111 0.26 -15.86 5.13
N HIS A 112 -0.13 -15.33 6.28
CA HIS A 112 -0.06 -16.05 7.55
C HIS A 112 -1.00 -17.26 7.55
N GLU A 113 -2.25 -17.08 7.13
CA GLU A 113 -3.25 -18.14 6.96
C GLU A 113 -2.73 -19.25 6.03
N LEU A 114 -2.26 -18.91 4.84
CA LEU A 114 -1.75 -19.90 3.87
C LEU A 114 -0.57 -20.70 4.42
N ARG A 115 0.35 -20.04 5.14
CA ARG A 115 1.49 -20.71 5.78
C ARG A 115 1.05 -21.65 6.91
N LEU A 116 0.01 -21.28 7.65
CA LEU A 116 -0.57 -22.14 8.69
C LEU A 116 -1.23 -23.37 8.08
N ARG A 117 -2.03 -23.19 7.02
CA ARG A 117 -2.65 -24.30 6.27
C ARG A 117 -1.59 -25.27 5.74
N LEU A 118 -0.56 -24.76 5.06
CA LEU A 118 0.54 -25.57 4.55
C LEU A 118 1.21 -26.38 5.67
N ARG A 119 1.43 -25.78 6.85
CA ARG A 119 2.02 -26.48 7.99
C ARG A 119 1.13 -27.64 8.48
N ILE A 120 -0.19 -27.45 8.51
CA ILE A 120 -1.14 -28.49 8.89
C ILE A 120 -1.11 -29.64 7.87
N ASP A 121 -1.17 -29.33 6.58
CA ASP A 121 -1.18 -30.34 5.50
C ASP A 121 0.09 -31.20 5.52
N LEU A 122 1.25 -30.57 5.73
CA LEU A 122 2.53 -31.28 5.84
C LEU A 122 2.60 -32.18 7.09
N ASN A 123 2.03 -31.75 8.21
CA ASN A 123 2.00 -32.55 9.44
C ASN A 123 1.01 -33.71 9.35
N MET A 124 -0.15 -33.53 8.69
CA MET A 124 -1.12 -34.59 8.47
C MET A 124 -0.61 -35.64 7.47
N GLY A 125 0.14 -35.23 6.44
CA GLY A 125 0.78 -36.15 5.50
C GLY A 125 1.94 -36.98 6.09
N GLY A 126 2.52 -36.56 7.22
CA GLY A 126 3.63 -37.24 7.88
C GLY A 126 3.25 -38.15 9.05
N GLY A 127 1.98 -38.14 9.49
CA GLY A 127 1.51 -38.88 10.69
C GLY A 127 0.94 -40.27 10.43
N GLY A 128 1.04 -40.79 9.21
CA GLY A 128 0.52 -42.10 8.81
C GLY A 128 1.61 -43.16 8.63
N THR A 129 2.24 -43.59 9.71
CA THR A 129 2.96 -44.88 9.82
C THR A 129 2.87 -45.40 11.24
#